data_AF-A0A495SS78-F1
#
_entry.id   AF-A0A495SS78-F1
#
_cell.length_a   1.000
_cell.length_b   1.000
_cell.length_c   1.000
_cell.angle_alpha   90.00
_cell.angle_beta   90.00
_cell.angle_gamma   90.00
#
_symmetry.space_group_name_H-M   'P 1'
#
loop_
_entity.id
_entity.type
_entity.pdbx_description
1 polymer ?
#
loop_
_entity_poly.entity_id
_entity_poly.type
_entity_poly.pdbx_seq_one_letter_code
_entity_poly.pdbx_strand_id
1 'polypeptide(L)'
;MPAGAATGNTCGGAVSDWVGEGELDTAFEGSVTLPGGSTRAISIAPQALGSTLVRTEVTASAEESRAAVGNFVLRINSLGRGQITFPTYAGESGVTTGTLCPVGTRVTKITGKVSTAGVEGKLDFTASRT
;
A
#
# COMPACT_ATOMS: atom_id res chain seq x y z
N MET A 1 3.97 -9.15 35.98
CA MET A 1 4.96 -8.99 34.89
C MET A 1 4.60 -7.72 34.12
N PRO A 2 5.57 -6.84 33.83
CA PRO A 2 5.31 -5.58 33.14
C PRO A 2 4.88 -5.86 31.68
N ALA A 3 3.93 -5.08 31.18
CA ALA A 3 3.53 -5.11 29.77
C ALA A 3 4.77 -4.75 28.92
N GLY A 4 5.28 -5.71 28.15
CA GLY A 4 6.38 -5.46 27.22
C GLY A 4 5.99 -4.33 26.29
N ALA A 5 6.80 -3.27 26.24
CA ALA A 5 6.64 -2.20 25.26
C ALA A 5 6.54 -2.84 23.86
N ALA A 6 5.54 -2.44 23.07
CA ALA A 6 5.42 -2.92 21.70
C ALA A 6 6.76 -2.65 20.99
N THR A 7 7.43 -3.70 20.52
CA THR A 7 8.64 -3.56 19.73
C THR A 7 8.28 -2.74 18.51
N GLY A 8 8.76 -1.49 18.44
CA GLY A 8 8.50 -0.63 17.29
C GLY A 8 9.10 -1.26 16.04
N ASN A 9 8.40 -1.11 14.91
CA ASN A 9 8.83 -1.61 13.61
C ASN A 9 9.06 -3.13 13.54
N THR A 10 8.02 -3.93 13.80
CA THR A 10 8.08 -5.37 13.53
C THR A 10 7.88 -5.70 12.04
N CYS A 11 7.25 -4.80 11.29
CA CYS A 11 6.99 -4.94 9.86
C CYS A 11 6.49 -3.60 9.28
N GLY A 12 7.21 -2.98 8.34
CA GLY A 12 6.78 -1.75 7.66
C GLY A 12 6.82 -0.47 8.50
N GLY A 13 7.52 -0.44 9.62
CA GLY A 13 7.53 0.70 10.53
C GLY A 13 8.45 1.85 10.10
N ALA A 14 9.32 1.66 9.10
CA ALA A 14 10.16 2.70 8.51
C ALA A 14 9.81 2.94 7.04
N VAL A 15 10.06 4.14 6.52
CA VAL A 15 9.81 4.48 5.10
C VAL A 15 10.61 3.56 4.15
N SER A 16 11.85 3.24 4.51
CA SER A 16 12.71 2.31 3.75
C SER A 16 12.10 0.92 3.59
N ASP A 17 11.24 0.47 4.52
CA ASP A 17 10.55 -0.82 4.42
C ASP A 17 9.52 -0.86 3.28
N TRP A 18 9.15 0.31 2.74
CA TRP A 18 8.17 0.50 1.66
C TRP A 18 8.80 0.95 0.35
N VAL A 19 9.88 1.74 0.40
CA VAL A 19 10.46 2.35 -0.81
C VAL A 19 11.86 1.86 -1.15
N GLY A 20 12.49 1.09 -0.25
CA GLY A 20 13.85 0.60 -0.37
C GLY A 20 14.88 1.49 0.35
N GLU A 21 16.03 0.90 0.66
CA GLU A 21 17.11 1.54 1.44
C GLU A 21 18.28 1.98 0.55
N GLY A 22 18.78 1.09 -0.33
CA GLY A 22 19.89 1.38 -1.26
C GLY A 22 19.46 1.60 -2.72
N GLU A 23 18.29 1.09 -3.09
CA GLU A 23 17.67 1.24 -4.42
C GLU A 23 16.16 1.29 -4.28
N LEU A 24 15.46 1.81 -5.31
CA LEU A 24 14.00 1.82 -5.31
C LEU A 24 13.51 0.39 -5.28
N ASP A 25 12.65 0.10 -4.30
CA ASP A 25 12.04 -1.22 -4.18
C ASP A 25 11.06 -1.48 -5.33
N THR A 26 10.76 -2.74 -5.58
CA THR A 26 9.80 -3.18 -6.59
C THR A 26 8.40 -2.67 -6.29
N ALA A 27 7.63 -2.41 -7.35
CA ALA A 27 6.24 -1.99 -7.22
C ALA A 27 5.40 -3.10 -6.56
N PHE A 28 4.45 -2.71 -5.72
CA PHE A 28 3.40 -3.62 -5.28
C PHE A 28 2.39 -3.78 -6.40
N GLU A 29 2.19 -5.00 -6.87
CA GLU A 29 1.22 -5.33 -7.91
C GLU A 29 0.16 -6.27 -7.37
N GLY A 30 -1.08 -6.08 -7.81
CA GLY A 30 -2.16 -7.00 -7.48
C GLY A 30 -3.49 -6.54 -7.98
N SER A 31 -4.54 -6.76 -7.19
CA SER A 31 -5.91 -6.54 -7.63
C SER A 31 -6.81 -5.92 -6.58
N VAL A 32 -7.81 -5.17 -7.06
CA VAL A 32 -8.95 -4.62 -6.34
C VAL A 32 -10.18 -5.44 -6.71
N THR A 33 -10.96 -5.88 -5.73
CA THR A 33 -12.20 -6.64 -5.95
C THR A 33 -13.39 -5.68 -6.05
N LEU A 34 -14.09 -5.71 -7.18
CA LEU A 34 -15.29 -4.92 -7.43
C LEU A 34 -16.54 -5.59 -6.86
N PRO A 35 -17.62 -4.82 -6.61
CA PRO A 35 -18.95 -5.38 -6.37
C PRO A 35 -19.36 -6.25 -7.58
N GLY A 36 -19.71 -7.51 -7.32
CA GLY A 36 -19.99 -8.49 -8.38
C GLY A 36 -18.83 -9.44 -8.70
N GLY A 37 -17.69 -9.33 -8.02
CA GLY A 37 -16.61 -10.32 -8.04
C GLY A 37 -15.59 -10.17 -9.17
N SER A 38 -15.76 -9.19 -10.06
CA SER A 38 -14.73 -8.81 -11.02
C SER A 38 -13.54 -8.13 -10.32
N THR A 39 -12.37 -8.15 -10.97
CA THR A 39 -11.15 -7.55 -10.42
C THR A 39 -10.56 -6.51 -11.34
N ARG A 40 -9.92 -5.49 -10.75
CA ARG A 40 -9.12 -4.47 -11.44
C ARG A 40 -7.67 -4.57 -10.96
N ALA A 41 -6.70 -4.39 -11.85
CA ALA A 41 -5.31 -4.37 -11.43
C ALA A 41 -4.99 -3.09 -10.64
N ILE A 42 -4.11 -3.21 -9.64
CA ILE A 42 -3.54 -2.09 -8.89
C ILE A 42 -2.02 -2.23 -8.85
N SER A 43 -1.32 -1.11 -9.06
CA SER A 43 0.12 -1.00 -8.89
C SER A 43 0.46 0.17 -7.97
N ILE A 44 1.37 -0.01 -7.03
CA ILE A 44 1.88 1.04 -6.14
C ILE A 44 3.40 1.01 -6.20
N ALA A 45 3.99 1.98 -6.88
CA ALA A 45 5.42 2.04 -7.14
C ALA A 45 6.07 3.21 -6.38
N PRO A 46 7.17 2.99 -5.64
CA PRO A 46 7.95 4.10 -5.09
C PRO A 46 8.56 4.93 -6.23
N GLN A 47 8.65 6.24 -6.04
CA GLN A 47 9.14 7.17 -7.07
C GLN A 47 10.47 7.85 -6.69
N ALA A 48 10.81 7.85 -5.41
CA ALA A 48 12.06 8.42 -4.93
C ALA A 48 12.56 7.67 -3.69
N LEU A 49 13.88 7.42 -3.65
CA LEU A 49 14.57 6.77 -2.54
C LEU A 49 14.43 7.58 -1.26
N GLY A 50 14.19 6.91 -0.14
CA GLY A 50 14.02 7.54 1.18
C GLY A 50 12.87 8.54 1.29
N SER A 51 12.01 8.63 0.27
CA SER A 51 10.87 9.54 0.20
C SER A 51 9.57 8.77 0.34
N THR A 52 8.52 9.44 0.80
CA THR A 52 7.17 8.89 0.83
C THR A 52 6.45 8.96 -0.53
N LEU A 53 7.13 9.41 -1.59
CA LEU A 53 6.52 9.62 -2.90
C LEU A 53 6.26 8.28 -3.60
N VAL A 54 4.98 8.00 -3.89
CA VAL A 54 4.53 6.82 -4.62
C VAL A 54 3.66 7.21 -5.81
N ARG A 55 3.69 6.37 -6.85
CA ARG A 55 2.74 6.37 -7.96
C ARG A 55 1.79 5.19 -7.75
N THR A 56 0.52 5.49 -7.56
CA THR A 56 -0.55 4.50 -7.47
C THR A 56 -1.31 4.49 -8.78
N GLU A 57 -1.52 3.32 -9.35
CA GLU A 57 -2.24 3.12 -10.59
C GLU A 57 -3.32 2.06 -10.39
N VAL A 58 -4.55 2.37 -10.81
CA VAL A 58 -5.67 1.42 -10.78
C VAL A 58 -6.30 1.39 -12.16
N THR A 59 -6.42 0.20 -12.73
CA THR A 59 -7.06 0.00 -14.03
C THR A 59 -8.56 0.28 -13.90
N ALA A 60 -9.07 1.30 -14.60
CA ALA A 60 -10.49 1.66 -14.59
C ALA A 60 -11.30 0.79 -15.57
N SER A 61 -10.70 0.42 -16.71
CA SER A 61 -11.23 -0.53 -17.69
C SER A 61 -10.06 -1.19 -18.45
N ALA A 62 -10.33 -2.16 -19.34
CA ALA A 62 -9.28 -2.78 -20.16
C ALA A 62 -8.48 -1.77 -21.01
N GLU A 63 -9.03 -0.58 -21.24
CA GLU A 63 -8.49 0.46 -22.12
C GLU A 63 -8.10 1.75 -21.37
N GLU A 64 -8.54 1.90 -20.11
CA GLU A 64 -8.23 3.07 -19.28
C GLU A 64 -7.51 2.66 -17.99
N SER A 65 -6.27 3.10 -17.87
CA SER A 65 -5.55 3.12 -16.61
C SER A 65 -5.39 4.55 -16.10
N ARG A 66 -5.54 4.73 -14.79
CA ARG A 66 -5.43 6.06 -14.17
C ARG A 66 -4.48 6.02 -12.99
N ALA A 67 -3.54 6.96 -12.99
CA ALA A 67 -2.51 7.07 -11.98
C ALA A 67 -2.66 8.33 -11.13
N ALA A 68 -2.24 8.24 -9.87
CA ALA A 68 -2.02 9.36 -8.97
C ALA A 68 -0.60 9.27 -8.41
N VAL A 69 0.07 10.42 -8.33
CA VAL A 69 1.41 10.53 -7.73
C VAL A 69 1.30 11.40 -6.50
N GLY A 70 1.81 10.93 -5.36
CA GLY A 70 1.85 11.74 -4.16
C GLY A 70 2.44 11.00 -2.96
N ASN A 71 2.51 11.70 -1.84
CA ASN A 71 3.11 11.17 -0.62
C ASN A 71 2.17 10.21 0.10
N PHE A 72 2.65 9.04 0.48
CA PHE A 72 1.96 8.24 1.47
C PHE A 72 2.24 8.76 2.89
N VAL A 73 1.30 8.51 3.80
CA VAL A 73 1.46 8.78 5.23
C VAL A 73 1.67 7.45 5.95
N LEU A 74 2.80 7.30 6.63
CA LEU A 74 3.09 6.14 7.47
C LEU A 74 2.56 6.35 8.89
N ARG A 75 1.85 5.34 9.40
CA ARG A 75 1.45 5.21 10.80
C ARG A 75 1.85 3.84 11.31
N ILE A 76 2.10 3.73 12.61
CA ILE A 76 2.38 2.46 13.27
C ILE A 76 1.17 2.10 14.12
N ASN A 77 0.63 0.89 13.93
CA ASN A 77 -0.51 0.42 14.70
C ASN A 77 -0.08 -0.09 16.10
N SER A 78 -1.06 -0.46 16.92
CA SER A 78 -0.81 -0.98 18.28
C SER A 78 0.00 -2.28 18.33
N LEU A 79 0.18 -2.96 17.19
CA LEU A 79 0.99 -4.18 17.06
C LEU A 79 2.42 -3.88 16.56
N GLY A 80 2.81 -2.60 16.44
CA GLY A 80 4.13 -2.20 15.95
C GLY A 80 4.30 -2.33 14.43
N ARG A 81 3.21 -2.52 13.69
CA ARG A 81 3.22 -2.71 12.23
C ARG A 81 2.87 -1.42 11.49
N GLY A 82 3.56 -1.19 10.39
CA GLY A 82 3.30 -0.09 9.48
C GLY A 82 1.94 -0.19 8.80
N GLN A 83 1.29 0.94 8.69
CA GLN A 83 0.09 1.18 7.91
C GLN A 83 0.32 2.45 7.10
N ILE A 84 0.10 2.36 5.79
CA ILE A 84 0.21 3.52 4.91
C ILE A 84 -1.16 3.94 4.42
N THR A 85 -1.36 5.26 4.33
CA THR A 85 -2.41 5.86 3.52
C THR A 85 -1.76 6.46 2.28
N PHE A 86 -2.24 6.16 1.09
CA PHE A 86 -1.63 6.59 -0.16
C PHE A 86 -2.68 7.22 -1.09
N PRO A 87 -2.27 8.16 -1.96
CA PRO A 87 -3.18 8.80 -2.89
C PRO A 87 -3.64 7.81 -3.95
N THR A 88 -4.92 7.90 -4.31
CA THR A 88 -5.46 7.25 -5.51
C THR A 88 -6.07 8.28 -6.45
N TYR A 89 -6.23 7.88 -7.71
CA TYR A 89 -6.89 8.72 -8.69
C TYR A 89 -8.33 9.06 -8.23
N ALA A 90 -8.76 10.30 -8.50
CA ALA A 90 -10.01 10.94 -8.03
C ALA A 90 -9.99 11.58 -6.61
N GLY A 91 -8.81 11.80 -6.02
CA GLY A 91 -8.67 12.52 -4.74
C GLY A 91 -9.06 11.68 -3.52
N GLU A 92 -9.32 10.40 -3.74
CA GLU A 92 -9.56 9.43 -2.69
C GLU A 92 -8.24 8.83 -2.18
N SER A 93 -8.31 8.08 -1.09
CA SER A 93 -7.13 7.51 -0.45
C SER A 93 -7.28 6.02 -0.23
N GLY A 94 -6.25 5.28 -0.63
CA GLY A 94 -6.07 3.89 -0.22
C GLY A 94 -5.48 3.83 1.18
N VAL A 95 -5.89 2.84 1.96
CA VAL A 95 -5.37 2.57 3.30
C VAL A 95 -5.05 1.09 3.42
N THR A 96 -3.85 0.76 3.88
CA THR A 96 -3.51 -0.63 4.18
C THR A 96 -4.14 -1.05 5.51
N THR A 97 -4.72 -2.24 5.57
CA THR A 97 -5.24 -2.84 6.81
C THR A 97 -4.42 -4.05 7.24
N GLY A 98 -3.65 -4.63 6.31
CA GLY A 98 -2.71 -5.69 6.57
C GLY A 98 -1.41 -5.47 5.83
N THR A 99 -0.31 -5.81 6.50
CA THR A 99 1.03 -5.90 5.92
C THR A 99 1.58 -7.29 6.16
N LEU A 100 2.55 -7.71 5.38
CA LEU A 100 3.29 -8.96 5.58
C LEU A 100 4.76 -8.71 5.26
N CYS A 101 5.63 -9.14 6.16
CA CYS A 101 7.07 -9.10 6.04
C CYS A 101 7.59 -10.51 6.31
N PRO A 102 7.93 -11.30 5.27
CA PRO A 102 8.35 -12.69 5.43
C PRO A 102 9.62 -12.83 6.27
N VAL A 103 10.55 -11.87 6.12
CA VAL A 103 11.81 -11.78 6.86
C VAL A 103 12.11 -10.30 7.11
N GLY A 104 12.48 -9.97 8.35
CA GLY A 104 12.80 -8.59 8.73
C GLY A 104 11.60 -7.65 8.65
N THR A 105 11.86 -6.39 8.30
CA THR A 105 10.86 -5.31 8.32
C THR A 105 10.35 -4.91 6.93
N ARG A 106 10.98 -5.39 5.84
CA ARG A 106 10.56 -5.11 4.45
C ARG A 106 9.17 -5.67 4.19
N VAL A 107 8.26 -4.80 3.75
CA VAL A 107 6.90 -5.20 3.39
C VAL A 107 6.93 -5.87 2.02
N THR A 108 6.35 -7.05 1.87
CA THR A 108 6.25 -7.74 0.56
C THR A 108 4.81 -7.98 0.14
N LYS A 109 3.85 -7.91 1.06
CA LYS A 109 2.43 -8.00 0.74
C LYS A 109 1.61 -7.05 1.58
N ILE A 110 0.61 -6.47 0.95
CA ILE A 110 -0.31 -5.51 1.53
C ILE A 110 -1.73 -5.90 1.17
N THR A 111 -2.61 -5.74 2.16
CA THR A 111 -4.06 -5.79 1.97
C THR A 111 -4.64 -4.50 2.52
N GLY A 112 -5.77 -4.09 1.98
CA GLY A 112 -6.36 -2.83 2.42
C GLY A 112 -7.63 -2.49 1.71
N LYS A 113 -8.00 -1.22 1.87
CA LYS A 113 -9.17 -0.63 1.27
C LYS A 113 -8.75 0.52 0.37
N VAL A 114 -9.29 0.55 -0.84
CA VAL A 114 -9.01 1.58 -1.85
C VAL A 114 -10.30 2.04 -2.47
N SER A 115 -10.43 3.34 -2.72
CA SER A 115 -11.53 3.82 -3.54
C SER A 115 -11.13 3.88 -5.00
N THR A 116 -12.08 3.57 -5.89
CA THR A 116 -11.84 3.52 -7.34
C THR A 116 -12.90 4.33 -8.07
N ALA A 117 -12.49 5.08 -9.10
CA ALA A 117 -13.42 5.88 -9.89
C ALA A 117 -14.58 5.04 -10.45
N GLY A 118 -15.79 5.60 -10.34
CA GLY A 118 -17.02 5.00 -10.83
C GLY A 118 -17.59 3.88 -9.95
N VAL A 119 -17.04 3.66 -8.75
CA VAL A 119 -17.57 2.69 -7.79
C VAL A 119 -17.75 3.37 -6.45
N GLU A 120 -18.96 3.27 -5.89
CA GLU A 120 -19.26 3.86 -4.58
C GLU A 120 -18.66 3.01 -3.45
N GLY A 121 -17.96 3.66 -2.52
CA GLY A 121 -17.38 3.03 -1.34
C GLY A 121 -15.94 2.56 -1.51
N LYS A 122 -15.42 1.93 -0.45
CA LYS A 122 -14.05 1.43 -0.39
C LYS A 122 -14.00 -0.07 -0.69
N LEU A 123 -13.19 -0.44 -1.66
CA LEU A 123 -13.02 -1.80 -2.15
C LEU A 123 -11.79 -2.46 -1.53
N ASP A 124 -11.89 -3.76 -1.29
CA ASP A 124 -10.75 -4.52 -0.82
C ASP A 124 -9.73 -4.71 -1.94
N PHE A 125 -8.46 -4.53 -1.61
CA PHE A 125 -7.35 -4.80 -2.51
C PHE A 125 -6.31 -5.68 -1.84
N THR A 126 -5.59 -6.42 -2.67
CA THR A 126 -4.40 -7.17 -2.29
C THR A 126 -3.31 -6.90 -3.31
N ALA A 127 -2.13 -6.49 -2.86
CA ALA A 127 -0.96 -6.30 -3.71
C ALA A 127 0.28 -6.89 -3.05
N SER A 128 1.20 -7.40 -3.86
CA SER A 128 2.45 -8.01 -3.41
C SER A 128 3.60 -7.55 -4.29
N ARG A 129 4.81 -7.70 -3.78
CA ARG A 129 6.04 -7.49 -4.53
C ARG A 129 7.05 -8.56 -4.18
N THR A 130 7.99 -8.79 -5.08
CA THR A 130 9.11 -9.72 -4.92
C THR A 130 10.36 -8.96 -4.52
#